data_AF-A0A8X7RQB6-F1
#
_entry.id   AF-A0A8X7RQB6-F1
#
_cell.length_a   1.000
_cell.length_b   1.000
_cell.length_c   1.000
_cell.angle_alpha   90.00
_cell.angle_beta   90.00
_cell.angle_gamma   90.00
#
_symmetry.space_group_name_H-M   'P 1'
#
loop_
_entity.id
_entity.type
_entity.pdbx_description
1 polymer ?
#
loop_
_entity_poly.entity_id
_entity_poly.type
_entity_poly.pdbx_seq_one_letter_code
_entity_poly.pdbx_strand_id
1 'polypeptide(L)'
;MTVIFACRDDPCPVKLNLSAGAYRTEEGKPLVLEVVRKAEQQLANDLSCDKGYLPIDGLADFNKLSAKLILGDDSRKTSNE
;
A
#
# COMPACT_ATOMS: atom_id res chain seq x y z
N MET A 1 15.38 17.95 -9.66
CA MET A 1 14.87 18.06 -8.28
C MET A 1 13.36 18.05 -8.38
N THR A 2 12.64 17.10 -7.77
CA THR A 2 11.17 17.01 -7.93
C THR A 2 10.47 18.03 -7.05
N VAL A 3 9.26 18.45 -7.43
CA VAL A 3 8.45 19.44 -6.69
C VAL A 3 8.23 19.03 -5.23
N ILE A 4 8.16 17.73 -4.95
CA ILE A 4 8.03 17.18 -3.59
C ILE A 4 9.19 17.60 -2.71
N PHE A 5 10.43 17.42 -3.18
CA PHE A 5 11.63 17.75 -2.41
C PHE A 5 11.82 19.26 -2.32
N ALA A 6 11.53 20.01 -3.38
CA ALA A 6 11.59 21.47 -3.36
C ALA A 6 10.62 22.05 -2.31
N CYS A 7 9.36 21.58 -2.29
CA CYS A 7 8.39 21.99 -1.28
C CYS A 7 8.80 21.54 0.13
N ARG A 8 9.46 20.39 0.28
CA ARG A 8 9.96 19.93 1.59
C ARG A 8 11.04 20.86 2.14
N ASP A 9 11.91 21.38 1.29
CA ASP A 9 13.07 22.18 1.71
C ASP A 9 12.77 23.70 1.75
N ASP A 10 11.60 24.14 1.26
CA ASP A 10 11.12 25.53 1.35
C ASP A 10 10.90 25.98 2.82
N PRO A 11 11.47 27.09 3.30
CA PRO A 11 11.34 27.53 4.69
C PRO A 11 9.96 28.13 5.03
N CYS A 12 9.08 28.35 4.07
CA CYS A 12 7.78 28.98 4.30
C CYS A 12 6.91 28.13 5.26
N PRO A 13 6.42 28.70 6.38
CA PRO A 13 5.67 27.94 7.40
C PRO A 13 4.27 27.52 6.93
N VAL A 14 3.75 28.12 5.85
CA VAL A 14 2.40 27.87 5.30
C VAL A 14 2.44 27.16 3.94
N LYS A 15 3.55 26.51 3.61
CA LYS A 15 3.70 25.75 2.36
C LYS A 15 2.78 24.52 2.34
N LEU A 16 2.23 24.21 1.17
CA LEU A 16 1.36 23.05 0.96
C LEU A 16 1.84 22.23 -0.24
N ASN A 17 2.04 20.93 -0.04
CA ASN A 17 2.45 20.03 -1.11
C ASN A 17 1.24 19.34 -1.75
N LEU A 18 0.85 19.83 -2.92
CA LEU A 18 -0.23 19.27 -3.77
C LEU A 18 0.29 18.40 -4.93
N SER A 19 1.61 18.20 -5.02
CA SER A 19 2.22 17.47 -6.14
C SER A 19 2.10 15.95 -6.02
N ALA A 20 1.97 15.44 -4.79
CA ALA A 20 1.83 14.00 -4.53
C ALA A 20 0.39 13.65 -4.14
N GLY A 21 -0.23 12.76 -4.90
CA GLY A 21 -1.56 12.17 -4.62
C GLY A 21 -1.51 11.14 -3.48
N ALA A 22 -1.02 11.55 -2.32
CA ALA A 22 -0.95 10.73 -1.12
C ALA A 22 -1.94 11.23 -0.07
N TYR A 23 -2.66 10.30 0.57
CA TYR A 23 -3.55 10.61 1.68
C TYR A 23 -2.77 11.13 2.88
N ARG A 24 -3.29 12.20 3.48
CA ARG A 24 -2.70 12.87 4.64
C ARG A 24 -3.74 13.05 5.73
N THR A 25 -3.25 13.16 6.97
CA THR A 25 -4.07 13.56 8.13
C THR A 25 -4.45 15.04 8.04
N GLU A 26 -5.29 15.51 8.95
CA GLU A 26 -5.66 16.93 9.06
C GLU A 26 -4.44 17.83 9.30
N GLU A 27 -3.39 17.31 9.94
CA GLU A 27 -2.11 18.00 10.16
C GLU A 27 -1.14 17.90 8.97
N GLY A 28 -1.58 17.37 7.82
CA GLY A 28 -0.76 17.25 6.61
C GLY A 28 0.32 16.15 6.68
N LYS A 29 0.24 15.23 7.64
CA LYS A 29 1.20 14.11 7.78
C LYS A 29 0.77 12.89 6.96
N PRO A 30 1.70 12.03 6.51
CA PRO A 30 1.34 10.77 5.85
C PRO A 30 0.40 9.92 6.73
N LEU A 31 -0.71 9.46 6.15
CA LEU A 31 -1.67 8.61 6.84
C LEU A 31 -1.36 7.13 6.59
N VAL A 32 -1.07 6.39 7.65
CA VAL A 32 -1.06 4.91 7.64
C VAL A 32 -2.39 4.43 8.24
N LEU A 33 -3.06 3.50 7.57
CA LEU A 33 -4.32 2.94 8.05
C LEU A 33 -4.09 2.01 9.25
N GLU A 34 -5.03 1.98 10.20
CA GLU A 34 -4.93 1.10 11.38
C GLU A 34 -4.84 -0.38 11.01
N VAL A 35 -5.59 -0.81 9.98
CA VAL A 35 -5.55 -2.18 9.46
C VAL A 35 -4.17 -2.56 8.90
N VAL A 36 -3.47 -1.61 8.28
CA VAL A 36 -2.11 -1.81 7.76
C VAL A 36 -1.13 -1.99 8.92
N ARG A 37 -1.23 -1.15 9.96
CA ARG A 37 -0.39 -1.29 11.17
C ARG A 37 -0.56 -2.67 11.83
N LYS A 38 -1.80 -3.17 11.92
CA LYS A 38 -2.09 -4.50 12.49
C LYS A 38 -1.48 -5.61 11.63
N ALA A 39 -1.62 -5.53 10.31
CA ALA A 39 -1.02 -6.51 9.40
C ALA A 39 0.51 -6.50 9.46
N GLU A 40 1.15 -5.33 9.53
CA GLU A 40 2.61 -5.21 9.70
C GLU A 40 3.09 -5.84 11.01
N GLN A 41 2.38 -5.63 12.12
CA GLN A 41 2.71 -6.26 13.39
C GLN A 41 2.58 -7.78 13.33
N GLN A 42 1.55 -8.30 12.67
CA GLN A 42 1.38 -9.74 12.48
C GLN A 42 2.52 -10.34 11.67
N LEU A 43 2.87 -9.71 10.55
CA LEU A 43 3.97 -10.13 9.67
C LEU A 43 5.32 -10.07 10.39
N ALA A 44 5.58 -9.02 11.17
CA ALA A 44 6.84 -8.87 11.90
C ALA A 44 7.02 -9.92 13.00
N ASN A 45 5.91 -10.37 13.60
CA ASN A 45 5.92 -11.39 14.66
C ASN A 45 5.92 -12.84 14.11
N ASP A 46 5.69 -13.03 12.81
CA ASP A 46 5.74 -14.34 12.18
C ASP A 46 7.18 -14.72 11.78
N LEU A 47 7.83 -15.52 12.63
CA LEU A 47 9.18 -16.04 12.39
C LEU A 47 9.21 -17.22 11.40
N SER A 48 8.05 -17.77 11.03
CA SER A 48 7.95 -18.90 10.10
C SER A 48 7.89 -18.47 8.64
N CYS A 49 7.72 -17.17 8.39
CA CYS A 49 7.63 -16.59 7.05
C CYS A 49 8.95 -16.76 6.28
N ASP A 50 8.92 -17.58 5.22
CA ASP A 50 10.00 -17.66 4.26
C ASP A 50 10.08 -16.35 3.45
N LYS A 51 11.29 -15.80 3.35
CA LYS A 51 11.59 -14.55 2.64
C LYS A 51 12.31 -14.80 1.31
N GLY A 52 12.24 -16.04 0.82
CA GLY A 52 12.69 -16.42 -0.51
C GLY A 52 11.93 -15.73 -1.64
N TYR A 53 12.39 -15.96 -2.86
CA TYR A 53 11.73 -15.43 -4.04
C TYR A 53 10.34 -16.04 -4.22
N LEU A 54 9.37 -15.18 -4.50
CA LEU A 54 8.06 -15.61 -4.94
C LEU A 54 8.12 -16.11 -6.39
N PRO A 55 7.16 -16.95 -6.83
CA PRO A 55 6.93 -17.24 -8.24
C PRO A 55 6.71 -15.95 -9.06
N ILE A 56 6.81 -16.06 -10.39
CA ILE A 56 6.57 -14.94 -11.31
C ILE A 56 5.19 -14.30 -11.08
N ASP A 57 4.20 -15.13 -10.78
CA ASP A 57 2.83 -14.68 -10.51
C ASP A 57 2.63 -14.09 -9.10
N GLY A 58 3.63 -14.18 -8.22
CA GLY A 58 3.56 -13.72 -6.84
C GLY A 58 2.85 -14.69 -5.89
N LEU A 59 2.25 -14.16 -4.82
CA LEU A 59 1.53 -14.93 -3.80
C LEU A 59 0.12 -15.27 -4.29
N ALA A 60 -0.18 -16.57 -4.40
CA ALA A 60 -1.49 -17.06 -4.88
C ALA A 60 -2.67 -16.50 -4.06
N ASP A 61 -2.53 -16.43 -2.72
CA ASP A 61 -3.56 -15.89 -1.85
C ASP A 61 -3.75 -14.37 -2.04
N PHE A 62 -2.65 -13.62 -2.26
CA PHE A 62 -2.73 -12.20 -2.56
C PHE A 62 -3.52 -11.96 -3.86
N ASN A 63 -3.22 -12.73 -4.90
CA ASN A 63 -3.91 -12.61 -6.19
C ASN A 63 -5.40 -12.94 -6.06
N LYS A 64 -5.72 -14.05 -5.38
CA LYS A 64 -7.11 -14.48 -5.15
C LYS A 64 -7.92 -13.44 -4.35
N LEU A 65 -7.35 -12.92 -3.26
CA LEU A 65 -8.03 -11.93 -2.42
C LEU A 65 -8.14 -10.57 -3.12
N SER A 66 -7.14 -10.18 -3.90
CA SER A 66 -7.18 -8.96 -4.72
C SER A 66 -8.26 -9.04 -5.80
N ALA A 67 -8.37 -10.17 -6.49
CA ALA A 67 -9.44 -10.41 -7.45
C ALA A 67 -10.83 -10.33 -6.79
N LYS A 68 -10.98 -10.95 -5.61
CA LYS A 68 -12.22 -10.86 -4.82
C LYS A 68 -12.54 -9.43 -4.39
N LEU A 69 -11.54 -8.64 -3.99
CA LEU A 69 -11.72 -7.24 -3.60
C LEU A 69 -12.25 -6.38 -4.76
N ILE A 70 -11.74 -6.59 -5.97
CA ILE A 70 -12.08 -5.78 -7.14
C ILE A 70 -13.39 -6.25 -7.79
N LEU A 71 -13.54 -7.56 -7.97
CA LEU A 71 -14.62 -8.15 -8.78
C LEU A 71 -15.81 -8.64 -7.93
N GLY A 72 -15.65 -8.70 -6.61
CA GLY A 72 -16.64 -9.28 -5.71
C GLY A 72 -16.64 -10.81 -5.71
N ASP A 73 -17.39 -11.38 -4.76
CA ASP A 73 -17.48 -12.83 -4.52
C ASP A 73 -18.11 -13.63 -5.67
N ASP A 74 -18.93 -12.97 -6.49
CA ASP A 74 -19.69 -13.59 -7.59
C ASP A 74 -19.03 -13.40 -8.96
N SER A 75 -17.75 -13.02 -8.97
CA SER A 75 -17.01 -12.93 -10.22
C SER A 75 -16.76 -14.33 -10.79
N ARG A 76 -17.46 -14.64 -11.88
CA ARG A 76 -17.28 -15.88 -12.63
C ARG A 76 -15.80 -16.03 -12.96
N LYS A 77 -15.10 -16.96 -12.30
CA LYS A 77 -13.75 -17.34 -12.69
C LYS A 77 -13.83 -17.83 -14.14
N THR A 78 -13.36 -17.03 -15.08
CA THR A 78 -13.03 -17.55 -16.40
C THR A 78 -11.79 -18.41 -16.20
N SER A 79 -12.01 -19.69 -15.93
CA SER A 79 -10.98 -20.72 -16.03
C SER A 79 -10.55 -20.79 -17.49
N ASN A 80 -9.54 -19.99 -17.86
CA ASN A 80 -8.78 -20.19 -19.07
C ASN A 80 -7.34 -20.36 -18.63
N GLU A 81 -6.89 -21.62 -18.73
CA GLU A 81 -5.52 -22.16 -18.76
C GLU A 81 -4.42 -21.44 -17.99
#